data_AF-A0A1F7QT58-F1
#
_entry.id   AF-A0A1F7QT58-F1
#
_cell.length_a   1.000
_cell.length_b   1.000
_cell.length_c   1.000
_cell.angle_alpha   90.00
_cell.angle_beta   90.00
_cell.angle_gamma   90.00
#
_symmetry.space_group_name_H-M   'P 1'
#
loop_
_entity.id
_entity.type
_entity.pdbx_description
1 polymer ?
#
loop_
_entity_poly.entity_id
_entity_poly.type
_entity_poly.pdbx_seq_one_letter_code
_entity_poly.pdbx_strand_id
1 'polypeptide(L)'
;MSDRNNNTFISRRENAWRRNQNTTKFEHSTKLGPVSHTVLVAMMVAVLGLIYLTQVTKTSSYGYAIETLNTRKDELGAKKSELQVESARLKSLQKIQSSEVAANLTQPASTDYIR
;
A
#
# COMPACT_ATOMS: atom_id res chain seq x y z
N MET A 1 -20.11 -58.09 68.49
CA MET A 1 -19.41 -57.83 67.22
C MET A 1 -20.46 -57.45 66.19
N SER A 2 -20.64 -56.15 65.96
CA SER A 2 -21.51 -55.63 64.91
C SER A 2 -21.24 -54.14 64.72
N ASP A 3 -20.28 -53.84 63.82
CA ASP A 3 -20.04 -52.51 63.30
C ASP A 3 -21.24 -52.04 62.49
N ARG A 4 -21.83 -50.92 62.90
CA ARG A 4 -22.88 -50.24 62.13
C ARG A 4 -22.21 -49.30 61.13
N ASN A 5 -22.11 -49.76 59.89
CA ASN A 5 -21.66 -48.94 58.76
C ASN A 5 -22.74 -47.88 58.42
N ASN A 6 -22.45 -46.61 58.73
CA ASN A 6 -23.36 -45.50 58.50
C ASN A 6 -23.06 -44.83 57.15
N ASN A 7 -23.66 -45.32 56.06
CA ASN A 7 -23.59 -44.67 54.75
C ASN A 7 -24.53 -43.45 54.72
N THR A 8 -23.98 -42.26 54.95
CA THR A 8 -24.68 -40.99 54.72
C THR A 8 -24.72 -40.67 53.23
N PHE A 9 -25.88 -40.85 52.60
CA PHE A 9 -26.16 -40.37 51.26
C PHE A 9 -26.39 -38.85 51.30
N ILE A 10 -25.44 -38.05 50.80
CA ILE A 10 -25.67 -36.63 50.55
C ILE A 10 -26.57 -36.51 49.32
N SER A 11 -27.86 -36.30 49.54
CA SER A 11 -28.82 -35.93 48.51
C SER A 11 -28.47 -34.54 47.99
N ARG A 12 -27.78 -34.48 46.85
CA ARG A 12 -27.70 -33.24 46.04
C ARG A 12 -29.15 -32.88 45.69
N ARG A 13 -29.65 -31.77 46.22
CA ARG A 13 -30.90 -31.16 45.75
C ARG A 13 -30.68 -30.76 44.29
N GLU A 14 -31.02 -31.65 43.37
CA GLU A 14 -31.42 -31.22 42.03
C GLU A 14 -32.66 -30.35 42.25
N ASN A 15 -32.52 -29.05 42.02
CA ASN A 15 -33.65 -28.15 41.89
C ASN A 15 -34.42 -28.55 40.62
N ALA A 16 -35.19 -29.64 40.72
CA ALA A 16 -36.15 -30.02 39.71
C ALA A 16 -37.17 -28.88 39.61
N TRP A 17 -37.14 -28.16 38.49
CA TRP A 17 -38.09 -27.09 38.19
C TRP A 17 -39.52 -27.64 38.37
N ARG A 18 -40.21 -27.14 39.39
CA ARG A 18 -41.56 -27.58 39.73
C ARG A 18 -42.54 -27.01 38.70
N ARG A 19 -43.51 -27.83 38.30
CA ARG A 19 -44.61 -27.40 37.43
C ARG A 19 -45.42 -26.33 38.15
N ASN A 20 -45.92 -25.34 37.39
CA ASN A 20 -46.70 -24.20 37.86
C ASN A 20 -45.92 -23.15 38.69
N GLN A 21 -44.67 -22.88 38.33
CA GLN A 21 -43.96 -21.68 38.81
C GLN A 21 -43.75 -20.72 37.65
N ASN A 22 -44.21 -19.49 37.81
CA ASN A 22 -43.99 -18.43 36.82
C ASN A 22 -42.55 -17.92 36.96
N THR A 23 -41.63 -18.48 36.19
CA THR A 23 -40.26 -17.99 36.10
C THR A 23 -40.23 -16.81 35.13
N THR A 24 -40.05 -15.60 35.65
CA THR A 24 -39.80 -14.44 34.80
C THR A 24 -38.37 -14.54 34.30
N LYS A 25 -38.20 -14.64 32.98
CA LYS A 25 -36.87 -14.48 32.37
C LYS A 25 -36.54 -12.99 32.37
N PHE A 26 -35.46 -12.60 33.05
CA PHE A 26 -34.85 -11.29 32.86
C PHE A 26 -34.13 -11.31 31.52
N GLU A 27 -34.86 -11.08 30.44
CA GLU A 27 -34.23 -10.83 29.14
C GLU A 27 -33.70 -9.40 29.16
N HIS A 28 -32.38 -9.26 29.00
CA HIS A 28 -31.73 -7.96 28.93
C HIS A 28 -32.01 -7.35 27.55
N SER A 29 -33.21 -6.80 27.35
CA SER A 29 -33.58 -6.12 26.12
C SER A 29 -33.05 -4.69 26.13
N THR A 30 -31.74 -4.51 26.23
CA THR A 30 -31.11 -3.21 25.97
C THR A 30 -31.15 -2.97 24.47
N LYS A 31 -32.35 -2.68 23.97
CA LYS A 31 -32.56 -2.23 22.59
C LYS A 31 -32.17 -0.76 22.56
N LEU A 32 -31.26 -0.41 21.66
CA LEU A 32 -31.00 0.99 21.37
C LEU A 32 -32.34 1.63 20.99
N GLY A 33 -32.72 2.70 21.70
CA GLY A 33 -33.91 3.46 21.36
C GLY A 33 -33.81 4.05 19.95
N PRO A 34 -34.94 4.40 19.31
CA PRO A 34 -34.95 4.90 17.93
C PRO A 34 -33.93 6.02 17.68
N VAL A 35 -33.80 6.93 18.64
CA VAL A 35 -32.84 8.06 18.60
C VAL A 35 -31.39 7.59 18.69
N SER A 36 -31.08 6.62 19.56
CA SER A 36 -29.72 6.09 19.70
C SER A 36 -29.27 5.36 18.44
N HIS A 37 -30.20 4.64 17.78
CA HIS A 37 -29.91 3.95 16.53
C HIS A 37 -29.61 4.93 15.38
N THR A 38 -30.41 6.00 15.21
CA THR A 38 -30.17 6.98 14.14
C THR A 38 -28.88 7.76 14.36
N VAL A 39 -28.55 8.13 15.60
CA VAL A 39 -27.28 8.80 15.92
C VAL A 39 -26.09 7.89 15.60
N LEU A 40 -26.17 6.60 15.93
CA LEU A 40 -25.11 5.64 15.61
C LEU A 40 -24.92 5.48 14.09
N VAL A 41 -26.01 5.40 13.33
CA VAL A 41 -25.97 5.34 11.86
C VAL A 41 -25.39 6.62 11.27
N ALA A 42 -25.83 7.79 11.75
CA ALA A 42 -25.29 9.08 11.31
C ALA A 42 -23.79 9.21 11.59
N MET A 43 -23.34 8.72 12.76
CA MET A 43 -21.92 8.69 13.12
C MET A 43 -21.13 7.74 12.22
N MET A 44 -21.66 6.56 11.89
CA MET A 44 -21.02 5.64 10.92
C MET A 44 -20.83 6.30 9.56
N VAL A 45 -21.88 6.97 9.04
CA VAL A 45 -21.81 7.66 7.75
C VAL A 45 -20.79 8.80 7.80
N ALA A 46 -20.75 9.58 8.89
CA ALA A 46 -19.76 10.63 9.06
C ALA A 46 -18.32 10.10 9.05
N VAL A 47 -18.05 8.99 9.77
CA VAL A 47 -16.73 8.35 9.78
C VAL A 47 -16.34 7.83 8.39
N LEU A 48 -17.26 7.17 7.68
CA LEU A 48 -17.03 6.71 6.31
C LEU A 48 -16.75 7.88 5.35
N GLY A 49 -17.47 8.99 5.50
CA GLY A 49 -17.23 10.22 4.73
C GLY A 49 -15.84 10.81 4.97
N LEU A 50 -15.38 10.85 6.23
CA LEU A 50 -14.04 11.32 6.58
C LEU A 50 -12.94 10.41 6.04
N ILE A 51 -13.15 9.09 6.07
CA ILE A 51 -12.23 8.12 5.46
C ILE A 51 -12.12 8.37 3.95
N TYR A 52 -13.26 8.54 3.27
CA TYR A 52 -13.27 8.82 1.83
C TYR A 52 -12.55 10.12 1.48
N LEU A 53 -12.79 11.20 2.23
CA LEU A 53 -12.10 12.46 2.03
C LEU A 53 -10.58 12.31 2.17
N THR A 54 -10.14 11.56 3.18
CA THR A 54 -8.72 11.28 3.42
C THR A 54 -8.10 10.45 2.29
N GLN A 55 -8.84 9.50 1.72
CA GLN A 55 -8.40 8.74 0.54
C GLN A 55 -8.26 9.65 -0.68
N VAL A 56 -9.20 10.57 -0.91
CA VAL A 56 -9.12 11.51 -2.03
C VAL A 56 -7.90 12.43 -1.90
N THR A 57 -7.63 13.02 -0.72
CA THR A 57 -6.47 13.90 -0.51
C THR A 57 -5.14 13.15 -0.63
N LYS A 58 -5.04 11.96 -0.01
CA LYS A 58 -3.80 11.16 -0.05
C LYS A 58 -3.53 10.65 -1.46
N THR A 59 -4.51 10.06 -2.14
CA THR A 59 -4.37 9.58 -3.53
C THR A 59 -4.02 10.71 -4.49
N SER A 60 -4.63 11.90 -4.33
CA SER A 60 -4.25 13.07 -5.14
C SER A 60 -2.79 13.46 -4.92
N SER A 61 -2.32 13.53 -3.66
CA SER A 61 -0.92 13.90 -3.35
C SER A 61 0.11 12.84 -3.79
N TYR A 62 -0.18 11.55 -3.61
CA TYR A 62 0.69 10.46 -4.06
C TYR A 62 0.73 10.38 -5.58
N GLY A 63 -0.38 10.66 -6.26
CA GLY A 63 -0.43 10.76 -7.72
C GLY A 63 0.55 11.78 -8.27
N TYR A 64 0.57 13.00 -7.74
CA TYR A 64 1.52 14.04 -8.17
C TYR A 64 2.98 13.68 -7.89
N ALA A 65 3.27 13.06 -6.74
CA ALA A 65 4.62 12.64 -6.40
C ALA A 65 5.12 11.52 -7.34
N ILE A 66 4.26 10.54 -7.65
CA ILE A 66 4.56 9.45 -8.58
C ILE A 66 4.78 9.98 -9.99
N GLU A 67 3.91 10.87 -10.46
CA GLU A 67 4.05 11.48 -11.79
C GLU A 67 5.37 12.24 -11.92
N THR A 68 5.69 13.08 -10.93
CA THR A 68 6.95 13.83 -10.91
C THR A 68 8.17 12.90 -10.92
N LEU A 69 8.12 11.79 -10.18
CA LEU A 69 9.20 10.79 -10.15
C LEU A 69 9.33 10.06 -11.49
N ASN A 70 8.22 9.71 -12.15
CA ASN A 70 8.22 9.10 -13.47
C ASN A 70 8.78 10.06 -14.53
N THR A 71 8.34 11.32 -14.55
CA THR A 71 8.89 12.33 -15.46
C THR A 71 10.40 12.48 -15.29
N ARG A 72 10.89 12.55 -14.05
CA ARG A 72 12.34 12.63 -13.77
C ARG A 72 13.08 11.37 -14.21
N LYS A 73 12.47 10.19 -14.04
CA LYS A 73 13.06 8.93 -14.47
C LYS A 73 13.19 8.88 -16.00
N ASP A 74 12.16 9.32 -16.71
CA ASP A 74 12.16 9.35 -18.17
C ASP A 74 13.17 10.38 -18.70
N GLU A 75 13.25 11.57 -18.08
CA GLU A 75 14.26 12.58 -18.39
C GLU A 75 15.69 12.04 -18.18
N LEU A 76 15.94 11.37 -17.06
CA LEU A 76 17.23 10.74 -16.78
C LEU A 76 17.54 9.60 -17.76
N GLY A 77 16.52 8.83 -18.17
CA GLY A 77 16.64 7.80 -19.19
C GLY A 77 17.06 8.38 -20.54
N ALA A 78 16.42 9.46 -20.97
CA ALA A 78 16.75 10.18 -22.19
C ALA A 78 18.18 10.73 -22.15
N LYS A 79 18.55 11.45 -21.08
CA LYS A 79 19.91 11.97 -20.89
C LYS A 79 20.98 10.88 -20.90
N LYS A 80 20.70 9.72 -20.28
CA LYS A 80 21.62 8.58 -20.32
C LYS A 80 21.81 8.06 -21.74
N SER A 81 20.73 7.94 -22.51
CA SER A 81 20.79 7.51 -23.91
C SER A 81 21.61 8.49 -24.75
N GLU A 82 21.38 9.79 -24.60
CA GLU A 82 22.15 10.84 -25.28
C GLU A 82 23.64 10.77 -24.94
N LEU A 83 23.98 10.65 -23.66
CA LEU A 83 25.37 10.53 -23.21
C LEU A 83 26.05 9.27 -23.74
N GLN A 84 25.32 8.16 -23.88
CA GLN A 84 25.86 6.94 -24.47
C GLN A 84 26.17 7.11 -25.96
N VAL A 85 25.29 7.77 -26.71
CA VAL A 85 25.52 8.08 -28.14
C VAL A 85 26.72 9.01 -28.29
N GLU A 86 26.80 10.07 -27.49
CA GLU A 86 27.90 11.02 -27.55
C GLU A 86 29.23 10.36 -27.15
N SER A 87 29.23 9.52 -26.11
CA SER A 87 30.41 8.74 -25.74
C SER A 87 30.87 7.81 -26.87
N ALA A 88 29.94 7.12 -27.55
CA ALA A 88 30.27 6.26 -28.69
C ALA A 88 30.83 7.08 -29.87
N ARG A 89 30.30 8.28 -30.10
CA ARG A 89 30.77 9.23 -31.12
C ARG A 89 32.20 9.68 -30.81
N LEU A 90 32.46 10.15 -29.59
CA LEU A 90 33.79 10.57 -29.14
C LEU A 90 34.80 9.41 -29.25
N LYS A 91 34.41 8.20 -28.83
CA LYS A 91 35.26 7.01 -28.94
C LYS A 91 35.58 6.66 -30.41
N SER A 92 34.60 6.82 -31.30
CA SER A 92 34.81 6.59 -32.75
C SER A 92 35.75 7.64 -33.35
N LEU A 93 35.58 8.92 -32.98
CA LEU A 93 36.48 9.99 -33.40
C LEU A 93 37.90 9.76 -32.89
N GLN A 94 38.06 9.37 -31.62
CA GLN A 94 39.36 9.04 -31.03
C GLN A 94 40.02 7.87 -31.77
N LYS A 95 39.25 6.83 -32.12
CA LYS A 95 39.75 5.67 -32.87
C LYS A 95 40.18 6.05 -34.30
N ILE A 96 39.47 6.96 -34.97
CA ILE A 96 39.84 7.49 -36.29
C ILE A 96 41.14 8.30 -36.18
N GLN A 97 41.24 9.17 -35.18
CA GLN A 97 42.44 9.97 -34.94
C GLN A 97 43.68 9.10 -34.63
N SER A 98 43.50 8.00 -33.89
CA SER A 98 44.58 7.05 -33.58
C SER A 98 44.82 6.00 -34.66
N SER A 99 44.08 6.03 -35.78
CA SER A 99 44.21 5.08 -36.88
C SER A 99 45.42 5.40 -37.76
N GLU A 100 46.08 4.37 -38.29
CA GLU A 100 47.20 4.52 -39.26
C GLU A 100 46.82 5.36 -40.48
N VAL A 101 45.55 5.43 -40.86
CA VAL A 101 45.07 6.26 -41.97
C VAL A 101 45.27 7.75 -41.67
N ALA A 102 45.06 8.19 -40.42
CA ALA A 102 45.30 9.58 -40.01
C ALA A 102 46.79 9.89 -39.85
N ALA A 103 47.58 8.90 -39.39
CA ALA A 103 49.04 9.02 -39.28
C ALA A 103 49.73 9.18 -40.65
N ASN A 104 49.11 8.66 -41.72
CA ASN A 104 49.60 8.77 -43.09
C ASN A 104 49.02 9.97 -43.87
N LEU A 105 48.23 10.85 -43.24
CA LEU A 105 47.76 12.09 -43.87
C LEU A 105 48.91 13.14 -43.88
N THR A 106 49.50 13.37 -45.05
CA THR A 106 50.43 14.49 -45.27
C THR A 106 49.68 15.76 -45.67
N GLN A 107 50.13 16.94 -45.22
CA GLN A 107 49.53 18.21 -45.62
C GLN A 107 49.52 18.36 -47.16
N PRO A 108 48.36 18.71 -47.76
CA PRO A 108 48.27 18.92 -49.21
C PRO A 108 49.11 20.13 -49.61
N ALA A 109 49.94 19.98 -50.65
CA ALA A 109 50.86 21.02 -51.13
C ALA A 109 50.15 22.23 -51.76
N SER A 110 48.93 22.07 -52.27
CA SER A 110 48.07 23.18 -52.67
C SER A 110 46.59 22.77 -52.63
N THR A 111 45.72 23.72 -52.29
CA THR A 111 44.26 23.57 -52.34
C THR A 111 43.73 24.52 -53.40
N ASP A 112 43.15 23.97 -54.47
CA ASP A 112 42.53 24.76 -55.52
C ASP A 112 41.04 24.97 -55.20
N TYR A 113 40.58 26.22 -55.30
CA TYR A 113 39.20 26.59 -54.99
C TYR A 113 38.50 26.95 -56.30
N ILE A 114 37.44 26.22 -56.63
CA ILE A 114 36.60 26.55 -57.78
C ILE A 114 35.82 27.83 -57.44
N ARG A 115 36.01 28.87 -58.27
CA ARG A 115 35.31 30.15 -58.18
C ARG A 115 33.94 30.08 -58.83
#